data_AF-A0A535VI60-F1
#
_entry.id   AF-A0A535VI60-F1
#
_cell.length_a   1.000
_cell.length_b   1.000
_cell.length_c   1.000
_cell.angle_alpha   90.00
_cell.angle_beta   90.00
_cell.angle_gamma   90.00
#
_symmetry.space_group_name_H-M   'P 1'
#
loop_
_entity.id
_entity.type
_entity.pdbx_description
1 polymer ?
#
loop_
_entity_poly.entity_id
_entity_poly.type
_entity_poly.pdbx_seq_one_letter_code
_entity_poly.pdbx_strand_id
1 'polypeptide(L)' 'MGLAQIKMPQLGESVTEGTVDKWLKQEGDFVKRDEPLVEVVTDKV' A
#
# COMPACT_ATOMS: atom_id res chain seq x y z
N MET A 1 -0.68 -6.55 20.95
CA MET A 1 -0.30 -6.18 19.57
C MET A 1 -1.36 -5.23 19.05
N GLY A 2 -1.02 -3.98 18.73
CA GLY A 2 -1.96 -3.02 18.19
C GLY A 2 -2.14 -3.24 16.69
N LEU A 3 -3.38 -3.23 16.20
CA LEU A 3 -3.66 -3.17 14.78
C LEU A 3 -3.32 -1.75 14.30
N ALA A 4 -2.27 -1.61 13.50
CA ALA A 4 -1.97 -0.35 12.83
C ALA A 4 -2.76 -0.30 11.52
N GLN A 5 -3.73 0.61 11.43
CA GLN A 5 -4.49 0.79 10.19
C GLN A 5 -3.64 1.56 9.18
N ILE A 6 -3.16 0.87 8.15
CA ILE A 6 -2.47 1.48 7.02
C ILE A 6 -3.54 2.08 6.10
N LYS A 7 -3.50 3.40 5.91
CA LYS A 7 -4.36 4.08 4.95
C LYS A 7 -3.62 4.24 3.62
N MET A 8 -4.38 4.10 2.54
CA MET A 8 -3.87 4.33 1.20
C MET A 8 -3.40 5.79 1.08
N PRO A 9 -2.15 6.05 0.64
CA PRO A 9 -1.70 7.42 0.39
C PRO A 9 -2.38 7.99 -0.86
N GLN A 10 -2.31 9.30 -1.03
CA GLN A 10 -2.71 9.91 -2.30
C GLN A 10 -1.74 9.48 -3.40
N LEU A 11 -2.27 8.92 -4.49
CA LEU A 11 -1.51 8.37 -5.59
C LEU A 11 -1.16 9.41 -6.67
N GLY A 12 -1.80 10.57 -6.63
CA GLY A 12 -1.54 11.69 -7.53
C GLY A 12 -2.61 12.77 -7.35
N GLU A 13 -2.35 13.99 -7.82
CA GLU A 13 -3.28 15.13 -7.67
C GLU A 13 -4.68 14.86 -8.26
N SER A 14 -4.76 13.99 -9.28
CA SER A 14 -6.01 13.61 -9.96
C SER A 14 -6.28 12.10 -9.94
N VAL A 15 -5.63 11.36 -9.03
CA VAL A 15 -5.77 9.90 -8.90
C VAL A 15 -6.40 9.58 -7.55
N THR A 16 -7.70 9.29 -7.59
CA THR A 16 -8.51 8.92 -6.41
C THR A 16 -8.56 7.43 -6.15
N GLU A 17 -8.25 6.62 -7.16
CA GLU A 17 -8.38 5.16 -7.11
C GLU A 17 -7.11 4.52 -7.68
N GLY A 18 -6.69 3.41 -7.08
CA GLY A 18 -5.55 2.63 -7.50
C GLY A 18 -5.81 1.16 -7.26
N THR A 19 -5.30 0.31 -8.14
CA THR A 19 -5.47 -1.13 -8.07
C THR A 19 -4.28 -1.74 -7.37
N VAL A 20 -4.52 -2.61 -6.39
CA VAL A 20 -3.45 -3.39 -5.78
C VAL A 20 -2.93 -4.40 -6.80
N ASP A 21 -1.69 -4.24 -7.23
CA ASP A 21 -1.02 -5.16 -8.14
C ASP A 21 -0.52 -6.37 -7.36
N LYS A 22 0.21 -6.12 -6.27
CA LYS A 22 0.84 -7.19 -5.49
C LYS A 22 1.04 -6.84 -4.02
N TRP A 23 0.76 -7.82 -3.16
CA TRP A 23 1.15 -7.77 -1.75
C TRP A 23 2.58 -8.27 -1.58
N LEU A 24 3.44 -7.43 -1.00
CA LEU A 24 4.82 -7.78 -0.67
C LEU A 24 4.93 -8.42 0.72
N LYS A 25 3.90 -8.22 1.55
CA LYS A 25 3.78 -8.78 2.90
C LYS A 25 2.58 -9.69 3.01
N GLN A 26 2.73 -10.73 3.81
CA GLN A 26 1.68 -11.68 4.16
C GLN A 26 1.22 -11.47 5.60
N GLU A 27 0.05 -12.01 5.92
CA GLU A 27 -0.50 -11.96 7.27
C GLU A 27 0.45 -12.63 8.27
N GLY A 28 0.76 -11.93 9.36
CA GLY A 28 1.68 -12.39 10.39
C GLY A 28 3.16 -12.08 10.12
N ASP A 29 3.50 -11.51 8.96
CA ASP A 29 4.87 -11.08 8.68
C ASP A 29 5.26 -9.81 9.47
N PHE A 30 6.54 -9.71 9.82
CA PHE A 30 7.05 -8.55 10.55
C PHE A 30 7.35 -7.39 9.60
N VAL A 31 6.78 -6.22 9.88
CA VAL A 31 6.98 -4.99 9.09
C VAL A 31 8.00 -4.08 9.77
N LYS A 32 9.05 -3.69 9.05
CA LYS A 32 10.03 -2.69 9.49
C LYS A 32 9.66 -1.30 8.96
N ARG A 33 10.27 -0.27 9.58
CA ARG A 33 10.18 1.10 9.07
C ARG A 33 10.82 1.18 7.68
N ASP A 34 10.20 1.97 6.81
CA ASP A 34 10.62 2.20 5.42
C ASP A 34 10.58 0.94 4.54
N GLU A 35 9.87 -0.10 4.99
CA GLU A 35 9.69 -1.33 4.23
C GLU A 35 8.43 -1.26 3.36
N PRO A 36 8.50 -1.61 2.06
CA PRO A 36 7.35 -1.61 1.18
C PRO A 36 6.40 -2.78 1.52
N LEU A 37 5.09 -2.48 1.55
CA LEU A 37 4.04 -3.44 1.94
C LEU A 37 3.24 -3.96 0.76
N VAL A 38 2.94 -3.07 -0.18
CA VAL A 38 2.02 -3.31 -1.28
C VAL A 38 2.45 -2.49 -2.49
N GLU A 39 2.38 -3.10 -3.66
CA GLU A 39 2.56 -2.45 -4.95
C GLU A 39 1.17 -2.09 -5.48
N VAL A 40 1.00 -0.83 -5.85
CA VAL A 40 -0.26 -0.30 -6.39
C VAL A 40 0.01 0.33 -7.72
N VAL A 41 -0.85 0.00 -8.69
CA VAL A 41 -0.83 0.55 -10.04
C VAL A 41 -2.04 1.46 -10.25
N THR A 42 -1.83 2.54 -11.00
CA THR A 42 -2.85 3.51 -11.37
C THR A 42 -2.98 3.53 -12.88
N ASP A 43 -4.19 3.76 -13.40
CA ASP A 43 -4.43 3.81 -14.85
C ASP A 43 -3.94 5.11 -15.50
N LYS A 44 -3.64 6.14 -14.69
CA LYS A 44 -3.02 7.38 -15.16
C LYS A 44 -1.50 7.32 -15.11
N VAL A 45 -0.90 7.51 -16.28
CA VAL A 45 0.53 7.73 -16.54
C VAL A 45 0.86 9.22 -16.47
#